data_AF-A0A843IKU8-F1
#
_entry.id   AF-A0A843IKU8-F1
#
_cell.length_a   1.000
_cell.length_b   1.000
_cell.length_c   1.000
_cell.angle_alpha   90.00
_cell.angle_beta   90.00
_cell.angle_gamma   90.00
#
_symmetry.space_group_name_H-M   'P 1'
#
loop_
_entity.id
_entity.type
_entity.pdbx_description
1 polymer ?
#
loop_
_entity_poly.entity_id
_entity_poly.type
_entity_poly.pdbx_seq_one_letter_code
_entity_poly.pdbx_strand_id
1 'polypeptide(L)'
;MREMIAIIFITTLIMGCAHASQQTIEIGGADFEIPSKYQGGELKDNQYSLDNNFSIRCVDNDVCGKIGLWACENDFSEDINIGDHPVRHFCQYNKYVNGNHSHAYFASNHSVYEISWTGKEINKDIEKLIINSPASEIKKDSFYSALDESVSIYKQQRIDKLNQEAEYNNLEAKYNSQSHQDRGDDAQLKEILLTHYN
;
A
#
# COMPACT_ATOMS: atom_id res chain seq x y z
N MET A 1 54.72 -32.63 54.14
CA MET A 1 54.03 -32.47 52.84
C MET A 1 53.02 -31.35 53.01
N ARG A 2 53.27 -30.19 52.39
CA ARG A 2 52.35 -29.05 52.34
C ARG A 2 51.77 -29.03 50.93
N GLU A 3 50.47 -29.26 50.80
CA GLU A 3 49.79 -29.13 49.51
C GLU A 3 49.30 -27.68 49.33
N MET A 4 49.66 -27.10 48.19
CA MET A 4 49.18 -25.80 47.71
C MET A 4 48.01 -26.01 46.74
N ILE A 5 46.87 -25.45 47.13
CA ILE A 5 45.82 -24.74 46.38
C ILE A 5 45.87 -24.81 44.83
N ALA A 6 44.71 -25.13 44.22
CA ALA A 6 44.21 -24.40 43.04
C ALA A 6 42.67 -24.55 42.94
N ILE A 7 41.93 -23.53 43.40
CA ILE A 7 40.49 -23.38 43.10
C ILE A 7 40.38 -22.52 41.85
N ILE A 8 39.93 -23.12 40.75
CA ILE A 8 39.67 -22.44 39.48
C ILE A 8 38.25 -21.88 39.53
N PHE A 9 38.13 -20.55 39.58
CA PHE A 9 36.87 -19.85 39.31
C PHE A 9 36.71 -19.69 37.79
N ILE A 10 35.77 -20.43 37.21
CA ILE A 10 35.36 -20.23 35.81
C ILE A 10 34.21 -19.22 35.82
N THR A 11 34.48 -17.99 35.42
CA THR A 11 33.45 -16.99 35.13
C THR A 11 32.94 -17.21 33.70
N THR A 12 31.72 -17.73 33.58
CA THR A 12 31.01 -17.77 32.30
C THR A 12 30.59 -16.35 31.93
N LEU A 13 31.27 -15.79 30.92
CA LEU A 13 30.89 -14.55 30.26
C LEU A 13 29.63 -14.84 29.43
N ILE A 14 28.46 -14.48 29.93
CA ILE A 14 27.22 -14.49 29.14
C ILE A 14 27.31 -13.28 28.21
N MET A 15 27.92 -13.46 27.04
CA MET A 15 27.72 -12.57 25.91
C MET A 15 26.28 -12.76 25.46
N GLY A 16 25.38 -11.93 25.99
CA GLY A 16 24.04 -11.77 25.46
C GLY A 16 24.13 -11.18 24.07
N CYS A 17 24.26 -12.03 23.05
CA CYS A 17 23.78 -11.67 21.73
C CYS A 17 22.28 -11.45 21.92
N ALA A 18 21.84 -10.19 21.94
CA ALA A 18 20.44 -9.87 21.79
C ALA A 18 20.00 -10.48 20.45
N HIS A 19 19.39 -11.66 20.50
CA HIS A 19 18.55 -12.13 19.41
C HIS A 19 17.49 -11.04 19.29
N ALA A 20 17.51 -10.29 18.19
CA ALA A 20 16.35 -9.48 17.84
C ALA A 20 15.16 -10.44 17.83
N SER A 21 14.22 -10.27 18.77
CA SER A 21 13.06 -11.14 18.84
C SER A 21 12.32 -11.00 17.51
N GLN A 22 12.19 -12.10 16.79
CA GLN A 22 11.46 -12.14 15.54
C GLN A 22 9.99 -11.84 15.84
N GLN A 23 9.47 -10.75 15.28
CA GLN A 23 8.07 -10.35 15.45
C GLN A 23 7.26 -10.92 14.30
N THR A 24 6.30 -11.78 14.60
CA THR A 24 5.34 -12.30 13.61
C THR A 24 3.99 -11.62 13.82
N ILE A 25 3.33 -11.23 12.73
CA ILE A 25 2.03 -10.54 12.75
C ILE A 25 1.10 -11.21 11.75
N GLU A 26 -0.11 -11.52 12.18
CA GLU A 26 -1.18 -12.01 11.31
C GLU A 26 -1.89 -10.83 10.64
N ILE A 27 -1.97 -10.86 9.31
CA ILE A 27 -2.65 -9.85 8.49
C ILE A 27 -3.56 -10.59 7.52
N GLY A 28 -4.88 -10.38 7.64
CA GLY A 28 -5.85 -11.01 6.73
C GLY A 28 -5.72 -12.53 6.63
N GLY A 29 -5.35 -13.21 7.73
CA GLY A 29 -5.18 -14.67 7.76
C GLY A 29 -3.86 -15.21 7.21
N ALA A 30 -2.85 -14.36 6.98
CA ALA A 30 -1.48 -14.78 6.69
C ALA A 30 -0.51 -14.21 7.72
N ASP A 31 0.46 -15.03 8.14
CA ASP A 31 1.51 -14.63 9.06
C ASP A 31 2.70 -13.99 8.33
N PHE A 32 3.15 -12.85 8.82
CA PHE A 32 4.31 -12.12 8.30
C PHE A 32 5.38 -11.96 9.37
N GLU A 33 6.59 -12.42 9.07
CA GLU A 33 7.77 -12.20 9.91
C GLU A 33 8.37 -10.82 9.63
N ILE A 34 8.15 -9.87 10.53
CA ILE A 34 8.55 -8.48 10.35
C ILE A 34 10.07 -8.35 10.50
N PRO A 35 10.80 -7.88 9.46
CA PRO A 35 12.23 -7.63 9.53
C PRO A 35 12.56 -6.66 10.66
N SER A 36 13.68 -6.86 11.37
CA SER A 36 14.02 -6.07 12.56
C SER A 36 14.01 -4.55 12.35
N LYS A 37 14.38 -4.08 11.15
CA LYS A 37 14.35 -2.63 10.81
C LYS A 37 12.95 -2.04 10.66
N TYR A 38 11.94 -2.89 10.54
CA TYR A 38 10.52 -2.53 10.39
C TYR A 38 9.68 -2.90 11.63
N GLN A 39 10.31 -3.39 12.70
CA GLN A 39 9.61 -3.68 13.95
C GLN A 39 9.23 -2.40 14.70
N GLY A 40 8.26 -2.52 15.62
CA GLY A 40 7.77 -1.41 16.44
C GLY A 40 6.61 -0.61 15.84
N GLY A 41 6.09 -1.03 14.67
CA GLY A 41 4.86 -0.50 14.10
C GLY A 41 3.59 -0.97 14.81
N GLU A 42 2.45 -0.48 14.32
CA GLU A 42 1.12 -0.75 14.86
C GLU A 42 0.31 -1.63 13.90
N LEU A 43 -0.49 -2.55 14.46
CA LEU A 43 -1.48 -3.32 13.72
C LEU A 43 -2.87 -2.73 13.95
N LYS A 44 -3.56 -2.34 12.88
CA LYS A 44 -4.94 -1.86 12.91
C LYS A 44 -5.68 -2.29 11.65
N ASP A 45 -6.88 -2.83 11.79
CA ASP A 45 -7.80 -3.15 10.67
C ASP A 45 -7.14 -3.96 9.52
N ASN A 46 -6.40 -5.04 9.85
CA ASN A 46 -5.64 -5.84 8.87
C ASN A 46 -4.57 -5.06 8.08
N GLN A 47 -4.00 -4.03 8.70
CA GLN A 47 -2.85 -3.31 8.21
C GLN A 47 -1.83 -3.15 9.33
N TYR A 48 -0.61 -3.61 9.08
CA TYR A 48 0.56 -3.26 9.89
C TYR A 48 1.22 -2.02 9.29
N SER A 49 1.64 -1.06 10.11
CA SER A 49 2.32 0.15 9.64
C SER A 49 3.35 0.64 10.63
N LEU A 50 4.52 1.02 10.11
CA LEU A 50 5.58 1.72 10.84
C LEU A 50 5.75 3.10 10.20
N ASP A 51 5.19 4.11 10.88
CA ASP A 51 5.14 5.50 10.41
C ASP A 51 4.68 5.59 8.95
N ASN A 52 5.29 6.50 8.17
CA ASN A 52 5.09 6.62 6.73
C ASN A 52 6.11 5.81 5.92
N ASN A 53 6.92 4.97 6.58
CA ASN A 53 8.09 4.34 5.97
C ASN A 53 7.85 2.91 5.51
N PHE A 54 6.91 2.20 6.14
CA PHE A 54 6.65 0.80 5.84
C PHE A 54 5.23 0.40 6.22
N SER A 55 4.58 -0.40 5.37
CA SER A 55 3.31 -1.04 5.72
C SER A 55 3.14 -2.39 5.04
N ILE A 56 2.34 -3.27 5.65
CA ILE A 56 1.82 -4.50 5.05
C ILE A 56 0.31 -4.51 5.27
N ARG A 57 -0.48 -4.83 4.25
CA ARG A 57 -1.93 -4.97 4.41
C ARG A 57 -2.54 -5.96 3.44
N CYS A 58 -3.66 -6.56 3.83
CA CYS A 58 -4.55 -7.26 2.92
C CYS A 58 -5.41 -6.23 2.17
N VAL A 59 -5.50 -6.34 0.85
CA VAL A 59 -6.16 -5.34 -0.01
C VAL A 59 -7.48 -5.78 -0.63
N ASP A 60 -8.00 -6.97 -0.29
CA ASP A 60 -9.20 -7.54 -0.95
C ASP A 60 -10.41 -6.59 -1.00
N ASN A 61 -10.59 -5.72 0.00
CA ASN A 61 -11.70 -4.76 0.06
C ASN A 61 -11.38 -3.37 -0.56
N ASP A 62 -10.13 -3.12 -1.00
CA ASP A 62 -9.64 -1.80 -1.42
C ASP A 62 -8.68 -1.88 -2.63
N VAL A 63 -8.66 -3.01 -3.36
CA VAL A 63 -7.77 -3.20 -4.52
C VAL A 63 -7.99 -2.09 -5.54
N CYS A 64 -9.25 -1.83 -5.91
CA CYS A 64 -9.61 -0.87 -6.96
C CYS A 64 -9.13 0.57 -6.70
N GLY A 65 -9.29 1.07 -5.48
CA GLY A 65 -9.02 2.47 -5.16
C GLY A 65 -7.53 2.79 -5.18
N LYS A 66 -6.72 1.98 -4.48
CA LYS A 66 -5.31 2.32 -4.22
C LYS A 66 -4.35 1.77 -5.27
N ILE A 67 -4.59 0.57 -5.80
CA ILE A 67 -3.76 0.08 -6.90
C ILE A 67 -3.97 0.94 -8.15
N GLY A 68 -5.19 1.41 -8.39
CA GLY A 68 -5.52 2.27 -9.51
C GLY A 68 -4.81 3.62 -9.41
N LEU A 69 -4.81 4.22 -8.22
CA LEU A 69 -4.04 5.44 -7.94
C LEU A 69 -2.55 5.24 -8.24
N TRP A 70 -1.91 4.26 -7.63
CA TRP A 70 -0.47 4.03 -7.80
C TRP A 70 -0.11 3.59 -9.22
N ALA A 71 -0.96 2.83 -9.90
CA ALA A 71 -0.76 2.48 -11.30
C ALA A 71 -0.86 3.69 -12.25
N CYS A 72 -1.57 4.76 -11.86
CA CYS A 72 -1.70 5.97 -12.67
C CYS A 72 -0.70 7.07 -12.32
N GLU A 73 -0.12 7.03 -11.11
CA GLU A 73 0.78 8.08 -10.58
C GLU A 73 2.24 7.59 -10.40
N ASN A 74 2.55 6.36 -10.82
CA ASN A 74 3.92 5.84 -10.74
C ASN A 74 4.86 6.47 -11.78
N ASP A 75 6.13 6.55 -11.38
CA ASP A 75 7.26 6.78 -12.29
C ASP A 75 7.70 5.47 -12.95
N PHE A 76 7.37 4.34 -12.31
CA PHE A 76 7.82 3.01 -12.67
C PHE A 76 6.82 1.92 -12.26
N SER A 77 6.64 0.93 -13.14
CA SER A 77 5.93 -0.30 -12.84
C SER A 77 6.58 -1.50 -13.53
N GLU A 78 6.64 -2.63 -12.83
CA GLU A 78 7.10 -3.91 -13.39
C GLU A 78 6.34 -5.11 -12.79
N ASP A 79 6.21 -6.15 -13.60
CA ASP A 79 5.74 -7.47 -13.17
C ASP A 79 6.93 -8.41 -13.04
N ILE A 80 7.14 -8.96 -11.85
CA ILE A 80 8.25 -9.85 -11.53
C ILE A 80 7.75 -11.05 -10.72
N ASN A 81 8.58 -12.10 -10.60
CA ASN A 81 8.34 -13.17 -9.64
C ASN A 81 9.35 -13.04 -8.49
N ILE A 82 8.87 -13.17 -7.26
CA ILE A 82 9.72 -13.28 -6.07
C ILE A 82 9.43 -14.62 -5.41
N GLY A 83 10.39 -15.54 -5.46
CA GLY A 83 10.13 -16.95 -5.19
C GLY A 83 9.04 -17.48 -6.13
N ASP A 84 8.02 -18.11 -5.57
CA ASP A 84 6.86 -18.62 -6.30
C ASP A 84 5.68 -17.62 -6.38
N HIS A 85 5.88 -16.39 -5.87
CA HIS A 85 4.84 -15.36 -5.87
C HIS A 85 4.93 -14.46 -7.10
N PRO A 86 3.83 -14.31 -7.88
CA PRO A 86 3.74 -13.23 -8.85
C PRO A 86 3.59 -11.90 -8.10
N VAL A 87 4.35 -10.89 -8.53
CA VAL A 87 4.40 -9.58 -7.91
C VAL A 87 4.21 -8.51 -8.99
N ARG A 88 3.44 -7.47 -8.65
CA ARG A 88 3.42 -6.20 -9.38
C ARG A 88 4.02 -5.12 -8.50
N HIS A 89 5.10 -4.51 -8.97
CA HIS A 89 5.83 -3.48 -8.29
C HIS A 89 5.54 -2.13 -8.92
N PHE A 90 5.28 -1.12 -8.09
CA PHE A 90 5.17 0.28 -8.46
C PHE A 90 6.14 1.10 -7.64
N CYS A 91 6.73 2.13 -8.23
CA CYS A 91 7.51 3.13 -7.52
C CYS A 91 7.16 4.53 -8.01
N GLN A 92 7.09 5.47 -7.07
CA GLN A 92 6.89 6.89 -7.35
C GLN A 92 7.75 7.75 -6.41
N TYR A 93 8.15 8.92 -6.88
CA TYR A 93 8.72 9.93 -6.02
C TYR A 93 7.63 10.62 -5.17
N ASN A 94 7.73 10.49 -3.85
CA ASN A 94 6.82 11.12 -2.90
C ASN A 94 7.46 12.38 -2.31
N LYS A 95 6.91 13.55 -2.69
CA LYS A 95 7.37 14.86 -2.23
C LYS A 95 7.27 15.08 -0.71
N TYR A 96 6.33 14.42 -0.03
CA TYR A 96 6.11 14.60 1.41
C TYR A 96 7.21 13.94 2.25
N VAL A 97 7.80 12.86 1.74
CA VAL A 97 8.94 12.16 2.36
C VAL A 97 10.27 12.45 1.64
N ASN A 98 10.25 13.34 0.64
CA ASN A 98 11.39 13.72 -0.20
C ASN A 98 12.18 12.50 -0.69
N GLY A 99 11.48 11.49 -1.20
CA GLY A 99 12.09 10.22 -1.55
C GLY A 99 11.17 9.30 -2.33
N ASN A 100 11.75 8.24 -2.87
CA ASN A 100 10.98 7.22 -3.58
C ASN A 100 10.18 6.37 -2.58
N HIS A 101 8.95 6.06 -2.95
CA HIS A 101 8.08 5.18 -2.20
C HIS A 101 7.58 4.10 -3.15
N SER A 102 7.75 2.85 -2.73
CA SER A 102 7.46 1.68 -3.55
C SER A 102 6.32 0.87 -2.93
N HIS A 103 5.61 0.16 -3.80
CA HIS A 103 4.48 -0.70 -3.47
C HIS A 103 4.64 -2.02 -4.21
N ALA A 104 4.65 -3.13 -3.50
CA ALA A 104 4.64 -4.48 -4.07
C ALA A 104 3.31 -5.15 -3.75
N TYR A 105 2.54 -5.42 -4.80
CA TYR A 105 1.32 -6.22 -4.72
C TYR A 105 1.66 -7.66 -5.06
N PHE A 106 1.20 -8.61 -4.26
CA PHE A 106 1.45 -10.03 -4.50
C PHE A 106 0.31 -10.87 -3.93
N ALA A 107 0.10 -12.03 -4.54
CA ALA A 107 -0.87 -13.00 -4.05
C ALA A 107 -0.22 -13.94 -3.03
N SER A 108 -0.92 -14.20 -1.92
CA SER A 108 -0.50 -15.13 -0.87
C SER A 108 -1.74 -15.72 -0.20
N ASN A 109 -1.68 -16.99 0.19
CA ASN A 109 -2.85 -17.70 0.74
C ASN A 109 -4.08 -17.54 -0.19
N HIS A 110 -5.19 -16.99 0.32
CA HIS A 110 -6.43 -16.75 -0.43
C HIS A 110 -6.65 -15.27 -0.80
N SER A 111 -5.67 -14.39 -0.59
CA SER A 111 -5.83 -12.94 -0.64
C SER A 111 -4.71 -12.24 -1.42
N VAL A 112 -4.93 -10.97 -1.73
CA VAL A 112 -3.88 -10.08 -2.25
C VAL A 112 -3.37 -9.18 -1.14
N TYR A 113 -2.05 -9.04 -1.08
CA TYR A 113 -1.35 -8.21 -0.12
C TYR A 113 -0.58 -7.11 -0.81
N GLU A 114 -0.42 -5.99 -0.11
CA GLU A 114 0.49 -4.93 -0.47
C GLU A 114 1.53 -4.74 0.62
N ILE A 115 2.79 -4.64 0.22
CA ILE A 115 3.87 -4.10 1.05
C ILE A 115 4.26 -2.75 0.47
N SER A 116 4.26 -1.70 1.29
CA SER A 116 4.81 -0.39 0.90
C SER A 116 6.06 -0.06 1.69
N TRP A 117 7.04 0.60 1.06
CA TRP A 117 8.26 1.04 1.74
C TRP A 117 8.87 2.28 1.12
N THR A 118 9.60 3.05 1.95
CA THR A 118 10.52 4.07 1.45
C THR A 118 11.72 3.42 0.78
N GLY A 119 11.90 3.68 -0.51
CA GLY A 119 12.89 3.06 -1.36
C GLY A 119 12.38 2.99 -2.80
N LYS A 120 13.31 2.79 -3.74
CA LYS A 120 12.99 2.61 -5.17
C LYS A 120 12.94 1.14 -5.58
N GLU A 121 13.92 0.38 -5.09
CA GLU A 121 14.12 -1.01 -5.48
C GLU A 121 13.55 -1.92 -4.40
N ILE A 122 13.10 -3.10 -4.83
CA ILE A 122 12.80 -4.20 -3.91
C ILE A 122 14.11 -4.63 -3.27
N ASN A 123 14.16 -4.56 -1.93
CA ASN A 123 15.33 -4.94 -1.17
C ASN A 123 15.14 -6.31 -0.51
N LYS A 124 16.23 -6.91 -0.04
CA LYS A 124 16.24 -8.27 0.54
C LYS A 124 15.25 -8.50 1.68
N ASP A 125 14.89 -7.47 2.44
CA ASP A 125 13.93 -7.62 3.52
C ASP A 125 12.49 -7.72 2.98
N ILE A 126 12.19 -7.01 1.89
CA ILE A 126 10.91 -7.11 1.16
C ILE A 126 10.85 -8.44 0.42
N GLU A 127 11.93 -8.86 -0.24
CA GLU A 127 12.00 -10.17 -0.89
C GLU A 127 11.72 -11.30 0.11
N LYS A 128 12.35 -11.27 1.28
CA LYS A 128 12.14 -12.27 2.33
C LYS A 128 10.71 -12.30 2.84
N LEU A 129 10.08 -11.14 3.04
CA LEU A 129 8.68 -11.06 3.45
C LEU A 129 7.75 -11.77 2.46
N ILE A 130 7.98 -11.58 1.16
CA ILE A 130 7.20 -12.21 0.10
C ILE A 130 7.51 -13.71 0.01
N ILE A 131 8.78 -14.10 -0.01
CA ILE A 131 9.21 -15.51 -0.11
C ILE A 131 8.69 -16.35 1.07
N ASN A 132 8.70 -15.78 2.28
CA ASN A 132 8.26 -16.50 3.48
C ASN A 132 6.74 -16.48 3.67
N SER A 133 6.00 -15.75 2.83
CA SER A 133 4.54 -15.74 2.90
C SER A 133 3.95 -17.09 2.46
N PRO A 134 2.74 -17.46 2.93
CA PRO A 134 2.09 -18.69 2.48
C PRO A 134 1.90 -18.72 0.96
N ALA A 135 2.12 -19.89 0.35
CA ALA A 135 1.86 -20.10 -1.07
C ALA A 135 0.43 -19.66 -1.44
N SER A 136 0.29 -19.05 -2.63
CA SER A 136 -1.01 -18.55 -3.06
C SER A 136 -1.85 -19.64 -3.73
N GLU A 137 -3.16 -19.62 -3.44
CA GLU A 137 -4.18 -20.36 -4.19
C GLU A 137 -4.68 -19.56 -5.41
N ILE A 138 -4.36 -18.26 -5.49
CA ILE A 138 -4.71 -17.40 -6.61
C ILE A 138 -3.73 -17.66 -7.76
N LYS A 139 -4.26 -18.03 -8.92
CA LYS A 139 -3.45 -18.23 -10.13
C LYS A 139 -2.87 -16.90 -10.61
N LYS A 140 -1.64 -16.95 -11.13
CA LYS A 140 -0.91 -15.79 -11.69
C LYS A 140 -1.75 -14.94 -12.66
N ASP A 141 -2.43 -15.57 -13.62
CA ASP A 141 -3.24 -14.85 -14.61
C ASP A 141 -4.45 -14.18 -13.95
N SER A 142 -5.09 -14.84 -12.99
CA SER A 142 -6.20 -14.27 -12.22
C SER A 142 -5.75 -13.09 -11.37
N PHE A 143 -4.57 -13.20 -10.75
CA PHE A 143 -3.96 -12.11 -9.98
C PHE A 143 -3.75 -10.87 -10.86
N TYR A 144 -3.01 -10.97 -11.97
CA TYR A 144 -2.78 -9.81 -12.82
C TYR A 144 -4.04 -9.26 -13.49
N SER A 145 -4.97 -10.13 -13.88
CA SER A 145 -6.26 -9.69 -14.44
C SER A 145 -7.04 -8.84 -13.45
N ALA A 146 -7.06 -9.22 -12.16
CA ALA A 146 -7.71 -8.44 -11.11
C ALA A 146 -7.04 -7.08 -10.88
N LEU A 147 -5.70 -7.03 -10.96
CA LEU A 147 -4.97 -5.76 -10.88
C LEU A 147 -5.28 -4.86 -12.08
N ASP A 148 -5.27 -5.40 -13.30
CA ASP A 148 -5.55 -4.65 -14.53
C ASP A 148 -6.99 -4.11 -14.57
N GLU A 149 -7.95 -4.92 -14.11
CA GLU A 149 -9.35 -4.51 -13.94
C GLU A 149 -9.46 -3.35 -12.94
N SER A 150 -8.81 -3.48 -11.80
CA SER A 150 -8.76 -2.43 -10.77
C SER A 150 -8.21 -1.10 -11.30
N VAL A 151 -7.13 -1.15 -12.09
CA VAL A 151 -6.56 0.03 -12.75
C VAL A 151 -7.54 0.63 -13.77
N SER A 152 -8.25 -0.22 -14.52
CA SER A 152 -9.21 0.22 -15.54
C SER A 152 -10.41 0.92 -14.90
N ILE A 153 -10.97 0.33 -13.83
CA ILE A 153 -12.06 0.93 -13.04
C ILE A 153 -11.65 2.30 -12.51
N TYR A 154 -10.47 2.40 -11.91
CA TYR A 154 -9.98 3.67 -11.36
C TYR A 154 -9.81 4.76 -12.43
N LYS A 155 -9.26 4.40 -13.60
CA LYS A 155 -9.13 5.33 -14.74
C LYS A 155 -10.50 5.83 -15.19
N GLN A 156 -11.50 4.95 -15.27
CA GLN A 156 -12.85 5.34 -15.64
C GLN A 156 -13.47 6.28 -14.60
N GLN A 157 -13.34 5.97 -13.31
CA GLN A 157 -13.82 6.83 -12.22
C GLN A 157 -13.19 8.24 -12.27
N ARG A 158 -11.90 8.34 -12.61
CA ARG A 158 -11.24 9.64 -12.80
C ARG A 158 -11.80 10.42 -13.99
N ILE A 159 -12.05 9.75 -15.13
CA ILE A 159 -12.66 10.37 -16.30
C ILE A 159 -14.06 10.87 -15.98
N ASP A 160 -14.87 10.05 -15.31
CA ASP A 160 -16.24 10.41 -14.94
C ASP A 160 -16.25 11.63 -14.00
N LYS A 161 -15.34 11.68 -13.02
CA LYS A 161 -15.18 12.83 -12.13
C LYS A 161 -14.80 14.10 -12.89
N LEU A 162 -13.84 14.02 -13.81
CA LEU A 162 -13.43 15.17 -14.63
C LEU A 162 -14.57 15.67 -15.54
N ASN A 163 -15.37 14.75 -16.10
CA ASN A 163 -16.54 15.11 -16.90
C ASN A 163 -17.61 15.81 -16.06
N GLN A 164 -17.87 15.31 -14.84
CA GLN A 164 -18.79 15.95 -13.89
C GLN A 164 -18.32 17.35 -13.49
N GLU A 165 -17.02 17.53 -13.20
CA GLU A 165 -16.42 18.84 -12.89
C GLU A 165 -16.54 19.81 -14.08
N ALA A 166 -16.31 19.34 -15.31
CA ALA A 166 -16.46 20.16 -16.51
C ALA A 166 -17.93 20.57 -16.77
N GLU A 167 -18.88 19.65 -16.54
CA GLU A 167 -20.30 19.93 -16.63
C GLU A 167 -20.74 20.98 -15.60
N TYR A 168 -20.32 20.81 -14.35
CA TYR A 168 -20.56 21.77 -13.27
C TYR A 168 -20.03 23.17 -13.62
N ASN A 169 -18.77 23.27 -14.05
CA ASN A 169 -18.15 24.55 -14.43
C ASN A 169 -18.89 25.23 -15.59
N ASN A 170 -19.39 24.46 -16.56
CA ASN A 170 -20.19 25.00 -17.67
C ASN A 170 -21.56 25.50 -17.20
N LEU A 171 -22.22 24.80 -16.27
CA LEU A 171 -23.48 25.24 -15.67
C LEU A 171 -23.30 26.50 -14.82
N GLU A 172 -22.24 26.56 -14.03
CA GLU A 172 -21.89 27.73 -13.23
C GLU A 172 -21.58 28.95 -14.11
N ALA A 173 -20.83 28.78 -15.20
CA ALA A 173 -20.57 29.85 -16.15
C ALA A 173 -21.86 30.37 -16.83
N LYS A 174 -22.79 29.47 -17.19
CA LYS A 174 -24.11 29.84 -17.71
C LYS A 174 -24.93 30.63 -16.67
N TYR A 175 -25.01 30.15 -15.44
CA TYR A 175 -25.69 30.84 -14.35
C TYR A 175 -25.10 32.24 -14.12
N ASN A 176 -23.77 32.37 -14.03
CA ASN A 176 -23.11 33.65 -13.81
C ASN A 176 -23.32 34.64 -14.99
N SER A 177 -23.37 34.14 -16.24
CA SER A 177 -23.67 34.97 -17.41
C SER A 177 -25.16 35.36 -17.54
N GLN A 178 -26.09 34.51 -17.08
CA GLN A 178 -27.54 34.76 -17.09
C GLN A 178 -28.03 35.66 -15.95
N SER A 179 -27.35 35.66 -14.80
CA SER A 179 -27.64 36.57 -13.69
C SER A 179 -27.50 38.07 -14.05
N HIS A 180 -26.90 38.37 -15.20
CA HIS A 180 -26.84 39.70 -15.81
C HIS A 180 -27.99 40.01 -16.80
N GLN A 181 -28.86 39.05 -17.16
CA GLN A 181 -29.85 39.26 -18.23
C GLN A 181 -31.30 38.80 -18.04
N ASP A 182 -31.70 37.85 -17.17
CA ASP A 182 -33.15 37.65 -16.88
C ASP A 182 -33.41 36.68 -15.70
N ARG A 183 -34.43 36.95 -14.88
CA ARG A 183 -34.65 36.31 -13.54
C ARG A 183 -35.52 35.02 -13.53
N GLY A 184 -35.89 34.47 -14.68
CA GLY A 184 -36.87 33.37 -14.78
C GLY A 184 -36.29 31.96 -14.68
N ASP A 185 -35.19 31.67 -15.39
CA ASP A 185 -34.58 30.33 -15.49
C ASP A 185 -33.53 30.04 -14.39
N ASP A 186 -33.24 31.04 -13.57
CA ASP A 186 -32.15 31.05 -12.58
C ASP A 186 -32.40 30.10 -11.38
N ALA A 187 -33.67 29.83 -11.05
CA ALA A 187 -34.03 29.01 -9.89
C ALA A 187 -33.81 27.51 -10.10
N GLN A 188 -34.11 26.98 -11.29
CA GLN A 188 -33.91 25.56 -11.61
C GLN A 188 -32.42 25.21 -11.76
N LEU A 189 -31.65 26.08 -12.41
CA LEU A 189 -30.18 25.93 -12.51
C LEU A 189 -29.52 25.92 -11.13
N LYS A 190 -29.96 26.82 -10.23
CA LYS A 190 -29.46 26.88 -8.85
C LYS A 190 -29.83 25.63 -8.04
N GLU A 191 -31.02 25.08 -8.23
CA GLU A 191 -31.44 23.84 -7.56
C GLU A 191 -30.64 22.63 -8.04
N ILE A 192 -30.35 22.52 -9.34
CA ILE A 192 -29.50 21.46 -9.92
C ILE A 192 -28.08 21.55 -9.34
N LEU A 193 -27.48 22.74 -9.31
CA LEU A 193 -26.14 22.96 -8.76
C LEU A 193 -26.06 22.59 -7.26
N LEU A 194 -27.11 22.90 -6.48
CA LEU A 194 -27.13 22.64 -5.04
C LEU A 194 -27.41 21.18 -4.67
N THR A 195 -28.12 20.42 -5.51
CA THR A 195 -28.62 19.08 -5.17
C THR A 195 -27.83 17.93 -5.80
N HIS A 196 -27.17 18.14 -6.94
CA HIS A 196 -26.51 17.07 -7.69
C HIS A 196 -24.98 17.05 -7.58
N TYR A 197 -24.37 18.15 -7.10
CA TYR A 197 -22.91 18.32 -7.10
C TYR A 197 -22.30 18.72 -5.74
N ASN A 198 -23.07 18.63 -4.63
CA ASN A 198 -22.61 18.86 -3.25
C ASN A 198 -22.49 17.54 -2.46
#